data_AF-T1C7C0-F1
#
_entry.id   AF-T1C7C0-F1
#
_cell.length_a   1.000
_cell.length_b   1.000
_cell.length_c   1.000
_cell.angle_alpha   90.00
_cell.angle_beta   90.00
_cell.angle_gamma   90.00
#
_symmetry.space_group_name_H-M   'P 1'
#
loop_
_entity.id
_entity.type
_entity.pdbx_description
1 polymer ?
#
loop_
_entity_poly.entity_id
_entity_poly.type
_entity_poly.pdbx_seq_one_letter_code
_entity_poly.pdbx_strand_id
1 'polypeptide(L)'
;MLALARGPGETADPYRVWLSEVMLQQTTVAAVIPYFVRFTQRFPTLATLAVAPEEEVLRLWAGLGYYARARNLHRAARALAASGAFPRTQAALRQLPGIGPYTAAAIAAIAFGVPGLAVD
;
A
#
# COMPACT_ATOMS: atom_id res chain seq x y z
N MET A 1 7.46 8.68 4.59
CA MET A 1 8.94 8.68 4.43
C MET A 1 9.52 7.37 3.87
N LEU A 2 9.06 6.18 4.27
CA LEU A 2 9.67 4.90 3.85
C LEU A 2 9.57 4.58 2.34
N ALA A 3 8.54 5.07 1.65
CA ALA A 3 8.37 4.95 0.21
C ALA A 3 8.89 6.17 -0.59
N LEU A 4 9.60 7.11 0.08
CA LEU A 4 10.03 8.38 -0.50
C LEU A 4 11.54 8.47 -0.79
N ALA A 5 12.34 7.45 -0.44
CA ALA A 5 13.75 7.43 -0.84
C ALA A 5 13.82 7.27 -2.37
N ARG A 6 14.09 8.37 -3.08
CA ARG A 6 14.22 8.42 -4.54
C ARG A 6 15.42 9.26 -4.95
N GLY A 7 16.02 8.92 -6.09
CA GLY A 7 16.88 9.84 -6.83
C GLY A 7 16.06 10.93 -7.54
N PRO A 8 16.68 12.05 -7.96
CA PRO A 8 16.02 13.07 -8.78
C PRO A 8 15.48 12.44 -10.08
N GLY A 9 14.18 12.57 -10.36
CA GLY A 9 13.54 12.12 -11.62
C GLY A 9 12.83 10.76 -11.57
N GLU A 10 12.90 10.01 -10.46
CA GLU A 10 12.21 8.72 -10.33
C GLU A 10 10.76 8.86 -9.84
N THR A 11 9.84 8.12 -10.46
CA THR A 11 8.45 7.94 -9.98
C THR A 11 8.43 6.91 -8.84
N ALA A 12 7.58 7.08 -7.82
CA ALA A 12 7.49 6.03 -6.78
C ALA A 12 6.72 4.89 -7.37
N ASP A 13 7.15 3.71 -6.99
CA ASP A 13 6.34 2.52 -7.07
C ASP A 13 5.02 2.71 -6.28
N PRO A 14 3.85 2.75 -6.96
CA PRO A 14 2.55 2.87 -6.31
C PRO A 14 2.28 1.73 -5.31
N TYR A 15 2.81 0.54 -5.57
CA TYR A 15 2.67 -0.61 -4.68
C TYR A 15 3.33 -0.35 -3.32
N ARG A 16 4.57 0.13 -3.33
CA ARG A 16 5.33 0.45 -2.11
C ARG A 16 4.73 1.62 -1.35
N VAL A 17 4.27 2.65 -2.05
CA VAL A 17 3.55 3.79 -1.44
C VAL A 17 2.32 3.29 -0.71
N TRP A 18 1.41 2.63 -1.43
CA TRP A 18 0.16 2.11 -0.87
C TRP A 18 0.39 1.17 0.32
N LEU A 19 1.32 0.22 0.20
CA LEU A 19 1.66 -0.71 1.27
C LEU A 19 2.11 0.04 2.53
N SER A 20 2.98 1.04 2.37
CA SER A 20 3.48 1.84 3.50
C SER A 20 2.37 2.66 4.15
N GLU A 21 1.48 3.25 3.36
CA GLU A 21 0.33 4.02 3.85
C GLU A 21 -0.61 3.14 4.68
N VAL A 22 -0.95 1.93 4.20
CA VAL A 22 -1.81 1.01 4.95
C VAL A 22 -1.15 0.58 6.26
N MET A 23 0.17 0.33 6.26
CA MET A 23 0.90 -0.05 7.48
C MET A 23 0.97 1.08 8.51
N LEU A 24 1.12 2.34 8.05
CA LEU A 24 1.24 3.52 8.91
C LEU A 24 -0.08 3.97 9.54
N GLN A 25 -1.22 3.47 9.06
CA GLN A 25 -2.51 3.71 9.73
C GLN A 25 -2.47 3.23 11.18
N GLN A 26 -2.57 4.18 12.12
CA GLN A 26 -2.54 3.91 13.57
C GLN A 26 -1.30 3.13 14.02
N THR A 27 -0.16 3.28 13.31
CA THR A 27 1.11 2.65 13.68
C THR A 27 2.26 3.62 13.44
N THR A 28 3.26 3.65 14.33
CA THR A 28 4.39 4.57 14.20
C THR A 28 5.35 4.12 13.10
N VAL A 29 6.09 5.08 12.52
CA VAL A 29 7.11 4.80 11.50
C VAL A 29 8.12 3.77 12.01
N ALA A 30 8.66 3.95 13.22
CA ALA A 30 9.65 3.05 13.81
C ALA A 30 9.15 1.60 13.91
N ALA A 31 7.88 1.41 14.25
CA ALA A 31 7.27 0.09 14.29
C ALA A 31 7.06 -0.50 12.88
N VAL A 32 6.71 0.32 11.88
CA VAL A 32 6.44 -0.14 10.50
C VAL A 32 7.69 -0.58 9.75
N ILE A 33 8.84 0.10 9.94
CA ILE A 33 10.09 -0.16 9.19
C ILE A 33 10.40 -1.65 9.02
N PRO A 34 10.55 -2.45 10.10
CA PRO A 34 10.93 -3.85 9.98
C PRO A 34 9.87 -4.71 9.28
N TYR A 35 8.58 -4.35 9.39
CA TYR A 35 7.51 -5.06 8.69
C TYR A 35 7.49 -4.75 7.21
N PHE A 36 7.63 -3.47 6.85
CA PHE A 36 7.70 -3.05 5.46
C PHE A 36 8.87 -3.71 4.72
N VAL A 37 10.03 -3.80 5.36
CA VAL A 37 11.20 -4.51 4.80
C VAL A 37 10.89 -5.99 4.58
N ARG A 38 10.41 -6.72 5.59
CA ARG A 38 10.08 -8.15 5.44
C ARG A 38 8.97 -8.41 4.41
N PHE A 39 7.94 -7.57 4.40
CA PHE A 39 6.85 -7.68 3.42
C PHE A 39 7.35 -7.48 2.00
N THR A 40 8.13 -6.44 1.74
CA THR A 40 8.64 -6.16 0.39
C THR A 40 9.74 -7.12 -0.05
N GLN A 41 10.45 -7.74 0.89
CA GLN A 41 11.34 -8.86 0.57
C GLN A 41 10.55 -10.11 0.16
N ARG A 42 9.47 -10.46 0.89
CA ARG A 42 8.66 -11.64 0.58
C ARG A 42 7.77 -11.44 -0.65
N PHE A 43 7.19 -10.26 -0.77
CA PHE A 43 6.26 -9.85 -1.80
C PHE A 43 6.83 -8.61 -2.52
N PRO A 44 7.84 -8.79 -3.40
CA PRO A 44 8.50 -7.68 -4.07
C PRO A 44 7.58 -6.91 -5.02
N THR A 45 6.50 -7.54 -5.50
CA THR A 45 5.55 -6.93 -6.43
C THR A 45 4.10 -7.13 -5.98
N LEU A 46 3.21 -6.27 -6.49
CA LEU A 46 1.76 -6.43 -6.34
C LEU A 46 1.31 -7.85 -6.74
N ALA A 47 1.83 -8.39 -7.84
CA ALA A 47 1.47 -9.72 -8.33
C ALA A 47 1.84 -10.80 -7.30
N THR A 48 3.03 -10.73 -6.71
CA THR A 48 3.45 -11.69 -5.68
C THR A 48 2.61 -11.61 -4.40
N LEU A 49 2.14 -10.41 -4.01
CA LEU A 49 1.21 -10.24 -2.90
C LEU A 49 -0.18 -10.78 -3.24
N ALA A 50 -0.68 -10.56 -4.46
CA ALA A 50 -2.02 -10.92 -4.87
C ALA A 50 -2.25 -12.44 -4.93
N VAL A 51 -1.24 -13.20 -5.35
CA VAL A 51 -1.32 -14.66 -5.46
C VAL A 51 -0.95 -15.40 -4.17
N ALA A 52 -0.51 -14.68 -3.13
CA ALA A 52 -0.12 -15.29 -1.87
C ALA A 52 -1.32 -15.93 -1.15
N PRO A 53 -1.10 -17.01 -0.36
CA PRO A 53 -2.09 -17.47 0.59
C PRO A 53 -2.42 -16.38 1.62
N GLU A 54 -3.69 -16.20 1.96
CA GLU A 54 -4.10 -15.17 2.94
C GLU A 54 -3.42 -15.40 4.30
N GLU A 55 -3.30 -16.65 4.73
CA GLU A 55 -2.61 -17.02 5.96
C GLU A 55 -1.16 -16.52 5.99
N GLU A 56 -0.45 -16.59 4.86
CA GLU A 56 0.93 -16.11 4.78
C GLU A 56 1.00 -14.59 4.97
N VAL A 57 0.07 -13.85 4.37
CA VAL A 57 -0.04 -12.38 4.54
C VAL A 57 -0.33 -12.05 5.99
N LEU A 58 -1.29 -12.74 6.62
CA LEU A 58 -1.64 -12.51 8.03
C LEU A 58 -0.49 -12.85 8.97
N ARG A 59 0.27 -13.91 8.70
CA ARG A 59 1.46 -14.30 9.46
C ARG A 59 2.55 -13.24 9.41
N LEU A 60 2.82 -12.66 8.24
CA LEU A 60 3.79 -11.56 8.12
C LEU A 60 3.30 -10.27 8.76
N TRP A 61 1.98 -10.05 8.82
CA TRP A 61 1.36 -8.90 9.48
C TRP A 61 1.31 -9.01 11.01
N ALA A 62 1.50 -10.21 11.55
CA ALA A 62 1.32 -10.49 12.97
C ALA A 62 2.21 -9.57 13.83
N GLY A 63 1.57 -8.81 14.73
CA GLY A 63 2.21 -7.81 15.58
C GLY A 63 1.98 -6.34 15.18
N LEU A 64 1.50 -6.05 13.96
CA LEU A 64 1.09 -4.68 13.56
C LEU A 64 -0.31 -4.27 14.06
N GLY A 65 -1.09 -5.21 14.60
CA GLY A 65 -2.48 -4.97 15.01
C GLY A 65 -3.44 -4.73 13.84
N TYR A 66 -4.73 -4.55 14.17
CA TYR A 66 -5.82 -4.27 13.23
C TYR A 66 -5.82 -5.16 11.97
N TYR A 67 -5.98 -6.47 12.15
CA TYR A 67 -5.94 -7.48 11.06
C TYR A 67 -6.93 -7.23 9.91
N ALA A 68 -7.99 -6.43 10.13
CA ALA A 68 -8.87 -5.98 9.05
C ALA A 68 -8.09 -5.24 7.95
N ARG A 69 -7.03 -4.48 8.29
CA ARG A 69 -6.14 -3.82 7.32
C ARG A 69 -5.43 -4.84 6.44
N ALA A 70 -4.86 -5.89 7.03
CA ALA A 70 -4.17 -6.95 6.29
C ALA A 70 -5.10 -7.69 5.31
N ARG A 71 -6.32 -8.01 5.76
CA ARG A 71 -7.32 -8.67 4.91
C ARG A 71 -7.77 -7.77 3.77
N ASN A 72 -8.03 -6.49 4.05
CA ASN A 72 -8.40 -5.52 3.01
C ASN A 72 -7.25 -5.26 2.03
N LEU A 73 -6.01 -5.13 2.53
CA LEU A 73 -4.80 -5.04 1.71
C LEU A 73 -4.74 -6.20 0.72
N HIS A 74 -4.91 -7.44 1.18
CA HIS A 74 -4.84 -8.60 0.31
C HIS A 74 -5.99 -8.67 -0.71
N ARG A 75 -7.22 -8.33 -0.30
CA ARG A 75 -8.37 -8.23 -1.22
C ARG A 75 -8.14 -7.16 -2.29
N ALA A 76 -7.65 -5.99 -1.90
CA ALA A 76 -7.29 -4.93 -2.83
C ALA A 76 -6.12 -5.31 -3.74
N ALA A 77 -5.14 -6.05 -3.24
CA ALA A 77 -4.03 -6.57 -4.07
C ALA A 77 -4.56 -7.47 -5.19
N ARG A 78 -5.50 -8.36 -4.88
CA ARG A 78 -6.16 -9.23 -5.85
C ARG A 78 -6.99 -8.45 -6.87
N ALA A 79 -7.77 -7.46 -6.42
CA ALA A 79 -8.55 -6.61 -7.31
C ALA A 79 -7.65 -5.80 -8.27
N LEU A 80 -6.55 -5.23 -7.75
CA LEU A 80 -5.57 -4.48 -8.54
C LEU A 80 -4.81 -5.37 -9.54
N ALA A 81 -4.45 -6.58 -9.14
CA ALA A 81 -3.80 -7.54 -10.05
C ALA A 81 -4.74 -7.92 -11.20
N ALA A 82 -6.04 -8.09 -10.92
CA ALA A 82 -7.04 -8.36 -11.93
C ALA A 82 -7.28 -7.18 -12.88
N SER A 83 -7.14 -5.93 -12.42
CA SER A 83 -7.25 -4.73 -13.28
C SER A 83 -5.98 -4.42 -14.07
N GLY A 84 -4.85 -5.08 -13.78
CA GLY A 84 -3.58 -4.95 -14.50
C GLY A 84 -2.75 -3.69 -14.19
N ALA A 85 -3.32 -2.70 -13.51
CA ALA A 85 -2.62 -1.48 -13.11
C ALA A 85 -3.27 -0.80 -11.90
N PHE A 86 -2.48 0.01 -11.18
CA PHE A 86 -2.99 0.93 -10.18
C PHE A 86 -3.79 2.06 -10.85
N PRO A 87 -5.02 2.34 -10.40
CA PRO A 87 -5.78 3.49 -10.87
C PRO A 87 -5.06 4.80 -10.55
N ARG A 88 -5.11 5.76 -11.48
CA ARG A 88 -4.44 7.06 -11.34
C ARG A 88 -5.31 8.14 -10.70
N THR A 89 -6.61 7.88 -10.53
CA THR A 89 -7.56 8.85 -9.95
C THR A 89 -7.95 8.43 -8.54
N GLN A 90 -8.12 9.42 -7.66
CA GLN A 90 -8.57 9.17 -6.29
C GLN A 90 -9.94 8.45 -6.26
N ALA A 91 -10.85 8.85 -7.15
CA ALA A 91 -12.19 8.25 -7.25
C ALA A 91 -12.13 6.74 -7.54
N ALA A 92 -11.25 6.31 -8.45
CA ALA A 92 -11.07 4.89 -8.76
C ALA A 92 -10.31 4.15 -7.65
N LEU A 93 -9.30 4.78 -7.06
CA LEU A 93 -8.56 4.19 -5.92
C LEU A 93 -9.49 3.90 -4.73
N ARG A 94 -10.46 4.78 -4.46
CA ARG A 94 -11.46 4.62 -3.38
C ARG A 94 -12.44 3.45 -3.58
N GLN A 95 -12.52 2.87 -4.77
CA GLN A 95 -13.33 1.67 -5.01
C GLN A 95 -12.64 0.40 -4.51
N LEU A 96 -11.35 0.47 -4.16
CA LEU A 96 -10.59 -0.67 -3.68
C LEU A 96 -10.82 -0.92 -2.18
N PRO A 97 -10.90 -2.19 -1.75
CA PRO A 97 -11.08 -2.55 -0.35
C PRO A 97 -10.06 -1.88 0.58
N GLY A 98 -10.55 -1.19 1.60
CA GLY A 98 -9.70 -0.56 2.62
C GLY A 98 -8.93 0.70 2.16
N ILE A 99 -9.18 1.22 0.96
CA ILE A 99 -8.61 2.49 0.51
C ILE A 99 -9.60 3.63 0.80
N GLY A 100 -9.32 4.37 1.86
CA GLY A 100 -10.08 5.57 2.23
C GLY A 100 -9.62 6.84 1.49
N PRO A 101 -10.27 7.99 1.74
CA PRO A 101 -9.95 9.27 1.09
C PRO A 101 -8.47 9.66 1.21
N TYR A 102 -7.90 9.58 2.42
CA TYR A 102 -6.50 9.91 2.67
C TYR A 102 -5.54 9.03 1.85
N THR A 103 -5.66 7.71 1.97
CA THR A 103 -4.78 6.78 1.25
C THR A 103 -4.91 6.93 -0.28
N ALA A 104 -6.11 7.19 -0.79
CA ALA A 104 -6.30 7.48 -2.21
C ALA A 104 -5.58 8.77 -2.65
N ALA A 105 -5.67 9.83 -1.85
CA ALA A 105 -4.97 11.09 -2.10
C ALA A 105 -3.45 10.92 -2.03
N ALA A 106 -2.95 10.21 -1.01
CA ALA A 106 -1.52 9.92 -0.84
C ALA A 106 -0.94 9.14 -2.03
N ILE A 107 -1.62 8.09 -2.50
CA ILE A 107 -1.19 7.34 -3.69
C ILE A 107 -1.19 8.24 -4.92
N ALA A 108 -2.28 8.99 -5.16
CA ALA A 108 -2.41 9.86 -6.33
C ALA A 108 -1.31 10.94 -6.37
N ALA A 109 -1.03 11.58 -5.23
CA ALA A 109 0.00 12.61 -5.12
C ALA A 109 1.41 12.03 -5.23
N ILE A 110 1.73 11.01 -4.43
CA ILE A 110 3.10 10.50 -4.31
C ILE A 110 3.49 9.68 -5.55
N ALA A 111 2.63 8.76 -5.98
CA ALA A 111 2.98 7.80 -7.03
C ALA A 111 2.73 8.36 -8.44
N PHE A 112 1.73 9.22 -8.61
CA PHE A 112 1.32 9.70 -9.94
C PHE A 112 1.49 11.20 -10.16
N GLY A 113 1.97 11.95 -9.16
CA GLY A 113 2.17 13.40 -9.27
C GLY A 113 0.87 14.16 -9.50
N VAL A 114 -0.28 13.57 -9.17
CA VAL A 114 -1.58 14.23 -9.29
C VAL A 114 -1.74 15.19 -8.12
N PRO A 115 -1.86 16.51 -8.35
CA PRO A 115 -2.09 17.45 -7.26
C PRO A 115 -3.43 17.12 -6.59
N GLY A 116 -3.35 16.60 -5.37
CA GLY A 116 -4.49 16.28 -4.54
C GLY A 116 -4.20 16.77 -3.14
N LEU A 117 -5.13 17.54 -2.58
CA LEU A 117 -5.13 17.90 -1.17
C LEU A 117 -5.28 16.60 -0.36
N ALA A 118 -4.16 16.04 0.11
CA ALA A 118 -4.16 15.12 1.24
C ALA A 118 -4.50 16.00 2.46
N VAL A 119 -5.76 16.00 2.84
CA VAL A 119 -6.22 16.65 4.08
C VAL A 119 -6.36 15.54 5.10
N ASP A 120 -5.62 15.67 6.19
CA ASP A 120 -5.56 14.76 7.33
C ASP A 120 -6.39 15.34 8.47
#